data_AF-A0A411WKC5-F1
#
_entry.id   AF-A0A411WKC5-F1
#
_cell.length_a   1.000
_cell.length_b   1.000
_cell.length_c   1.000
_cell.angle_alpha   90.00
_cell.angle_beta   90.00
_cell.angle_gamma   90.00
#
_symmetry.space_group_name_H-M   'P 1'
#
loop_
_entity.id
_entity.type
_entity.pdbx_description
1 polymer ?
#
loop_
_entity_poly.entity_id
_entity_poly.type
_entity_poly.pdbx_seq_one_letter_code
_entity_poly.pdbx_strand_id
1 'polypeptide(L)'
;MKKRTYNGFIVLGVVIFVAGLVFSAATGYAVWRSYESIGIYTFTSTGEIMVKEERERTGRRTSKVANRHYAVFASADGKYRSEEKISPSLKTGISRGGKYNLEREVFIDRTGDYKVTAPQSKDIHDNRVRTNFMVAGLISLFGGVMIFITWRMRRRYILNSM
;
A
#
# COMPACT_ATOMS: atom_id res chain seq x y z
N MET A 1 33.10 -5.51 -32.37
CA MET A 1 33.00 -5.58 -30.88
C MET A 1 33.55 -6.93 -30.40
N LYS A 2 34.39 -6.97 -29.37
CA LYS A 2 34.97 -8.22 -28.83
C LYS A 2 33.88 -9.11 -28.20
N LYS A 3 33.95 -10.44 -28.33
CA LYS A 3 33.01 -11.41 -27.74
C LYS A 3 32.69 -11.16 -26.24
N ARG A 4 33.66 -10.61 -25.50
CA ARG A 4 33.51 -10.19 -24.09
C ARG A 4 32.51 -9.04 -23.88
N THR A 5 32.43 -8.06 -24.78
CA THR A 5 31.49 -6.94 -24.62
C THR A 5 30.04 -7.38 -24.81
N TYR A 6 29.76 -8.27 -25.78
CA TYR A 6 28.42 -8.86 -25.95
C TYR A 6 27.99 -9.69 -24.73
N ASN A 7 28.89 -10.47 -24.13
CA ASN A 7 28.57 -11.21 -22.91
C ASN A 7 28.27 -10.27 -21.74
N GLY A 8 29.01 -9.16 -21.60
CA GLY A 8 28.73 -8.13 -20.59
C GLY A 8 27.34 -7.52 -20.73
N PHE A 9 26.92 -7.16 -21.96
CA PHE A 9 25.58 -6.64 -22.22
C PHE A 9 24.47 -7.68 -21.97
N ILE A 10 24.72 -8.96 -22.29
CA ILE A 10 23.77 -10.03 -21.98
C ILE A 10 23.60 -10.18 -20.47
N VAL A 11 24.71 -10.24 -19.71
CA VAL A 11 24.64 -10.35 -18.23
C VAL A 11 23.93 -9.15 -17.62
N LEU A 12 24.25 -7.93 -18.05
CA LEU A 12 23.58 -6.72 -17.58
C LEU A 12 22.08 -6.73 -17.91
N GLY A 13 21.72 -7.15 -19.13
CA GLY A 13 20.33 -7.29 -19.54
C GLY A 13 19.56 -8.32 -18.69
N VAL A 14 20.18 -9.47 -18.39
CA VAL A 14 19.58 -10.50 -17.51
C VAL A 14 19.35 -9.96 -16.10
N VAL A 15 20.30 -9.22 -15.53
CA VAL A 15 20.15 -8.61 -14.21
C VAL A 15 18.97 -7.63 -14.19
N ILE A 16 18.87 -6.74 -15.18
CA ILE A 16 17.78 -5.77 -15.30
C ILE A 16 16.43 -6.49 -15.48
N PHE A 17 16.39 -7.54 -16.30
CA PHE A 17 15.18 -8.32 -16.56
C PHE A 17 14.67 -9.02 -15.29
N VAL A 18 15.55 -9.74 -14.58
CA VAL A 18 15.19 -10.45 -13.34
C VAL A 18 14.77 -9.45 -12.26
N ALA A 19 15.49 -8.35 -12.09
CA ALA A 19 15.10 -7.30 -11.15
C ALA A 19 13.72 -6.72 -11.48
N GLY A 20 13.46 -6.40 -12.75
CA GLY A 20 12.16 -5.91 -13.21
C GLY A 20 11.02 -6.90 -12.95
N LEU A 21 11.24 -8.20 -13.17
CA LEU A 21 10.25 -9.24 -12.87
C LEU A 21 9.94 -9.34 -11.36
N VAL A 22 10.97 -9.33 -10.51
CA VAL A 22 10.78 -9.38 -9.05
C VAL A 22 10.00 -8.15 -8.56
N PHE A 23 10.34 -6.95 -9.05
CA PHE A 23 9.59 -5.74 -8.72
C PHE A 23 8.15 -5.77 -9.25
N SER A 24 7.93 -6.28 -10.46
CA SER A 24 6.58 -6.43 -11.05
C SER A 24 5.74 -7.44 -10.26
N ALA A 25 6.32 -8.57 -9.83
CA ALA A 25 5.65 -9.55 -9.00
C ALA A 25 5.29 -8.99 -7.61
N ALA A 26 6.22 -8.27 -6.97
CA ALA A 26 5.98 -7.66 -5.67
C ALA A 26 4.91 -6.56 -5.72
N THR A 27 4.94 -5.71 -6.74
CA THR A 27 3.91 -4.67 -6.95
C THR A 27 2.58 -5.27 -7.37
N GLY A 28 2.58 -6.29 -8.23
CA GLY A 28 1.38 -7.05 -8.60
C GLY A 28 0.74 -7.76 -7.40
N TYR A 29 1.55 -8.31 -6.49
CA TYR A 29 1.05 -8.86 -5.23
C TYR A 29 0.47 -7.77 -4.32
N ALA A 30 1.10 -6.59 -4.26
CA ALA A 30 0.56 -5.45 -3.51
C ALA A 30 -0.77 -4.92 -4.09
N VAL A 31 -0.93 -4.92 -5.42
CA VAL A 31 -2.21 -4.64 -6.09
C VAL A 31 -3.21 -5.77 -5.80
N TRP A 32 -2.79 -7.02 -5.84
CA TRP A 32 -3.70 -8.15 -5.59
C TRP A 32 -4.20 -8.18 -4.13
N ARG A 33 -3.35 -7.77 -3.18
CA ARG A 33 -3.69 -7.54 -1.76
C ARG A 33 -4.29 -6.16 -1.51
N SER A 34 -4.52 -5.33 -2.52
CA SER A 34 -5.06 -3.99 -2.29
C SER A 34 -6.47 -4.11 -1.70
N TYR A 35 -6.71 -3.37 -0.63
CA TYR A 35 -8.01 -3.23 -0.02
C TYR A 35 -8.95 -2.49 -0.99
N GLU A 36 -10.06 -3.11 -1.36
CA GLU A 36 -11.08 -2.53 -2.23
C GLU A 36 -12.17 -1.89 -1.37
N SER A 37 -12.54 -0.65 -1.69
CA SER A 37 -13.64 0.03 -0.98
C SER A 37 -14.96 -0.65 -1.31
N ILE A 38 -15.66 -1.11 -0.27
CA ILE A 38 -17.02 -1.63 -0.37
C ILE A 38 -18.07 -0.55 -0.13
N GLY A 39 -17.64 0.66 0.24
CA GLY A 39 -18.50 1.84 0.40
C GLY A 39 -18.37 2.52 1.76
N ILE A 40 -19.16 3.58 1.91
CA ILE A 40 -19.24 4.37 3.13
C ILE A 40 -20.38 3.82 3.99
N TYR A 41 -20.05 3.49 5.24
CA TYR A 41 -20.98 2.98 6.23
C TYR A 41 -21.05 3.93 7.43
N THR A 42 -22.22 3.95 8.06
CA THR A 42 -22.42 4.63 9.33
C THR A 42 -21.95 3.73 10.46
N PHE A 43 -20.99 4.22 11.23
CA PHE A 43 -20.47 3.59 12.44
C PHE A 43 -21.03 4.29 13.66
N THR A 44 -21.69 3.55 14.54
CA THR A 44 -22.27 4.05 15.79
C THR A 44 -21.36 3.71 16.96
N SER A 45 -21.23 4.64 17.90
CA SER A 45 -20.49 4.40 19.14
C SER A 45 -21.10 3.24 19.91
N THR A 46 -20.25 2.30 20.33
CA THR A 46 -20.63 1.17 21.18
C THR A 46 -20.82 1.56 22.65
N GLY A 47 -20.42 2.77 23.03
CA GLY A 47 -20.36 3.21 24.43
C GLY A 47 -19.05 2.85 25.14
N GLU A 48 -18.20 2.02 24.52
CA GLU A 48 -16.90 1.66 25.07
C GLU A 48 -15.90 2.81 24.89
N ILE A 49 -15.34 3.28 26.01
CA ILE A 49 -14.33 4.34 26.05
C ILE A 49 -13.07 3.81 26.70
N MET A 50 -11.95 3.96 26.01
CA MET A 50 -10.62 3.57 26.46
C MET A 50 -9.73 4.79 26.67
N VAL A 51 -8.72 4.63 27.51
CA VAL A 51 -7.64 5.61 27.68
C VAL A 51 -6.35 4.93 27.24
N LYS A 52 -5.67 5.51 26.26
CA LYS A 52 -4.37 5.03 25.78
C LYS A 52 -3.32 6.09 26.05
N GLU A 53 -2.17 5.65 26.52
CA GLU A 53 -1.01 6.53 26.68
C GLU A 53 -0.36 6.75 25.32
N GLU A 54 -0.33 8.00 24.88
CA GLU A 54 0.37 8.40 23.66
C GLU A 54 1.56 9.27 24.00
N ARG A 55 2.71 8.97 23.39
CA ARG A 55 3.91 9.78 23.55
C ARG A 55 3.92 10.88 22.50
N GLU A 56 3.55 12.08 22.91
CA GLU A 56 3.50 13.25 22.03
C GLU A 56 4.85 13.96 22.02
N ARG A 57 5.38 14.18 20.81
CA ARG A 57 6.63 14.89 20.64
C ARG A 57 6.38 16.39 20.77
N THR A 58 6.80 16.97 21.89
CA THR A 58 6.62 18.40 22.20
C THR A 58 7.81 19.26 21.75
N GLY A 59 8.90 18.65 21.26
CA GLY A 59 10.04 19.38 20.72
C GLY A 59 11.06 18.49 20.01
N ARG A 60 12.24 19.04 19.69
CA ARG A 60 13.28 18.34 18.92
C ARG A 60 13.83 17.10 19.63
N ARG A 61 13.89 17.12 20.97
CA ARG A 61 14.34 16.01 21.84
C ARG A 61 13.41 15.69 23.02
N THR A 62 12.29 16.41 23.16
CA THR A 62 11.36 16.23 24.28
C THR A 62 10.07 15.57 23.81
N SER A 63 9.57 14.67 24.65
CA SER A 63 8.30 14.01 24.46
C SER A 63 7.53 13.99 25.77
N LYS A 64 6.25 14.31 25.72
CA LYS A 64 5.33 14.22 26.85
C LYS A 64 4.45 12.99 26.66
N VAL A 65 4.27 12.19 27.71
CA VAL A 65 3.23 11.15 27.71
C VAL A 65 1.91 11.84 28.02
N ALA A 66 0.93 11.68 27.13
CA ALA A 66 -0.40 12.24 27.26
C ALA A 66 -1.43 11.11 27.18
N ASN A 67 -2.37 11.11 28.13
CA ASN A 67 -3.49 10.19 28.12
C ASN A 67 -4.51 10.68 27.09
N ARG A 68 -4.75 9.88 26.06
CA ARG A 68 -5.70 10.18 25.00
C ARG A 68 -6.89 9.23 25.08
N HIS A 69 -8.06 9.78 24.81
CA HIS A 69 -9.32 9.04 24.88
C HIS A 69 -9.64 8.45 23.53
N TYR A 70 -10.04 7.18 23.55
CA TYR A 70 -10.43 6.40 22.40
C TYR A 70 -11.84 5.88 22.62
N ALA A 71 -12.63 5.76 21.56
CA ALA A 71 -13.92 5.08 21.60
C ALA A 71 -14.01 4.06 20.47
N VAL A 72 -14.79 3.00 20.71
CA VAL A 72 -15.06 1.96 19.72
C VAL A 72 -16.36 2.29 19.02
N PHE A 73 -16.32 2.37 17.69
CA PHE A 73 -17.48 2.50 16.83
C PHE A 73 -17.68 1.22 16.03
N ALA A 74 -18.93 0.80 15.87
CA ALA A 74 -19.29 -0.40 15.14
C ALA A 74 -20.27 -0.06 14.01
N SER A 75 -20.19 -0.80 12.91
CA SER A 75 -21.19 -0.73 11.84
C SER A 75 -22.55 -1.23 12.34
N ALA A 76 -23.63 -0.86 11.64
CA ALA A 76 -24.99 -1.24 12.02
C ALA A 76 -25.22 -2.76 12.10
N ASP A 77 -24.49 -3.52 11.27
CA ASP A 77 -24.50 -4.99 11.26
C ASP A 77 -23.50 -5.62 12.25
N GLY A 78 -22.72 -4.81 12.98
CA GLY A 78 -21.75 -5.23 13.99
C GLY A 78 -20.52 -5.96 13.45
N LYS A 79 -20.44 -6.15 12.12
CA LYS A 79 -19.35 -6.89 11.46
C LYS A 79 -18.04 -6.13 11.46
N TYR A 80 -18.10 -4.80 11.42
CA TYR A 80 -16.91 -3.95 11.36
C TYR A 80 -16.83 -3.09 12.62
N ARG A 81 -15.61 -2.94 13.14
CA ARG A 81 -15.32 -2.08 14.29
C ARG A 81 -14.12 -1.21 14.00
N SER A 82 -14.15 0.03 14.50
CA SER A 82 -13.09 1.02 14.40
C SER A 82 -12.84 1.65 15.77
N GLU A 83 -11.58 1.68 16.19
CA GLU A 83 -11.16 2.38 17.40
C GLU A 83 -10.62 3.74 17.03
N GLU A 84 -11.21 4.80 17.57
CA GLU A 84 -10.87 6.16 17.15
C GLU A 84 -10.62 7.10 18.32
N LYS A 85 -9.64 7.99 18.12
CA LYS A 85 -9.31 9.04 19.06
C LYS A 85 -10.46 10.03 19.10
N ILE A 86 -10.98 10.26 20.31
CA ILE A 86 -12.12 11.14 20.53
C ILE A 86 -11.74 12.37 21.34
N SER A 87 -12.44 13.46 21.08
CA SER A 87 -12.31 14.67 21.89
C SER A 87 -12.94 14.47 23.28
N PRO A 88 -12.51 15.24 24.30
CA PRO A 88 -13.11 15.18 25.63
C PRO A 88 -14.62 15.50 25.65
N SER A 89 -15.09 16.36 24.75
CA SER A 89 -16.52 16.66 24.60
C SER A 89 -17.31 15.42 24.13
N LEU A 90 -16.80 14.72 23.12
CA LEU A 90 -17.40 13.49 22.61
C LEU A 90 -17.38 12.38 23.68
N LYS A 91 -16.27 12.25 24.42
CA LYS A 91 -16.16 11.34 25.57
C LYS A 91 -17.32 11.54 26.54
N THR A 92 -17.53 12.78 26.95
CA THR A 92 -18.56 13.12 27.94
C THR A 92 -19.94 12.76 27.43
N GLY A 93 -20.22 13.05 26.16
CA GLY A 93 -21.47 12.68 25.51
C GLY A 93 -21.70 11.17 25.43
N ILE A 94 -20.69 10.41 24.98
CA ILE A 94 -20.78 8.95 24.87
C ILE A 94 -21.00 8.32 26.26
N SER A 95 -20.25 8.78 27.28
CA SER A 95 -20.36 8.27 28.65
C SER A 95 -21.74 8.49 29.30
N ARG A 96 -22.51 9.47 28.82
CA ARG A 96 -23.88 9.76 29.27
C ARG A 96 -24.95 9.00 28.49
N GLY A 97 -24.55 8.04 27.64
CA GLY A 97 -25.47 7.28 26.78
C GLY A 97 -25.81 7.98 25.47
N GLY A 98 -25.11 9.05 25.11
CA GLY A 98 -25.28 9.71 23.81
C GLY A 98 -24.83 8.80 22.67
N LYS A 99 -25.69 8.63 21.66
CA LYS A 99 -25.34 7.93 20.42
C LYS A 99 -24.59 8.89 19.50
N TYR A 100 -23.40 8.48 19.08
CA TYR A 100 -22.57 9.22 18.12
C TYR A 100 -22.36 8.36 16.89
N ASN A 101 -22.63 8.94 15.73
CA ASN A 101 -22.46 8.29 14.45
C ASN A 101 -21.33 8.96 13.67
N LEU A 102 -20.54 8.15 12.98
CA LEU A 102 -19.44 8.58 12.12
C LEU A 102 -19.57 7.86 10.79
N GLU A 103 -19.39 8.59 9.70
CA GLU A 103 -19.27 7.96 8.38
C GLU A 103 -17.84 7.51 8.17
N ARG A 104 -17.67 6.24 7.84
CA ARG A 104 -16.36 5.66 7.53
C ARG A 104 -16.43 4.84 6.27
N GLU A 105 -15.35 4.88 5.52
CA GLU A 105 -15.21 4.02 4.37
C GLU A 105 -14.59 2.70 4.81
N VAL A 106 -15.25 1.61 4.43
CA VAL A 106 -14.78 0.26 4.72
C VAL A 106 -14.13 -0.28 3.47
N PHE A 107 -12.92 -0.77 3.63
CA PHE A 107 -12.22 -1.48 2.60
C PHE A 107 -12.02 -2.93 3.00
N ILE A 108 -12.15 -3.84 2.05
CA ILE A 108 -11.98 -5.27 2.26
C ILE A 108 -10.93 -5.77 1.28
N ASP A 109 -10.04 -6.63 1.77
CA ASP A 109 -9.12 -7.35 0.90
C ASP A 109 -9.71 -8.70 0.44
N ARG A 110 -9.04 -9.34 -0.51
CA ARG A 110 -9.49 -10.63 -1.05
C ARG A 110 -9.50 -11.79 -0.04
N THR A 111 -8.83 -11.66 1.11
CA THR A 111 -8.89 -12.66 2.19
C THR A 111 -9.98 -12.40 3.20
N GLY A 112 -10.71 -11.28 3.08
CA GLY A 112 -11.75 -10.88 4.01
C GLY A 112 -11.22 -10.05 5.19
N ASP A 113 -9.95 -9.66 5.19
CA ASP A 113 -9.46 -8.68 6.15
C ASP A 113 -10.07 -7.32 5.78
N TYR A 114 -10.50 -6.57 6.78
CA TYR A 114 -11.11 -5.27 6.58
C TYR A 114 -10.25 -4.15 7.17
N LYS A 115 -10.38 -2.97 6.58
CA LYS A 115 -9.78 -1.74 7.06
C LYS A 115 -10.83 -0.65 7.05
N VAL A 116 -10.97 0.06 8.17
CA VAL A 116 -11.87 1.20 8.29
C VAL A 116 -11.03 2.46 8.29
N THR A 117 -11.37 3.42 7.43
CA THR A 117 -10.72 4.72 7.43
C THR A 117 -11.74 5.85 7.40
N ALA A 118 -11.30 7.05 7.79
CA ALA A 118 -12.03 8.26 7.46
C ALA A 118 -12.31 8.28 5.94
N PRO A 119 -13.45 8.84 5.50
CA PRO A 119 -13.75 8.97 4.08
C PRO A 119 -12.60 9.72 3.41
N GLN A 120 -11.86 9.04 2.53
CA GLN A 120 -10.78 9.65 1.77
C GLN A 120 -11.27 9.91 0.35
N SER A 121 -10.94 11.06 -0.22
CA SER A 121 -11.06 11.26 -1.66
C SER A 121 -10.08 10.31 -2.36
N LYS A 122 -10.62 9.18 -2.84
CA LYS A 122 -10.11 8.02 -3.59
C LYS A 122 -8.68 7.95 -4.19
N ASP A 123 -7.88 8.98 -4.30
CA ASP A 123 -6.99 9.06 -5.48
C ASP A 123 -5.48 8.88 -5.26
N ILE A 124 -4.98 8.80 -4.02
CA ILE A 124 -3.51 8.93 -3.82
C ILE A 124 -2.79 7.56 -3.73
N HIS A 125 -3.39 6.54 -3.11
CA HIS A 125 -2.71 5.25 -2.93
C HIS A 125 -2.78 4.35 -4.17
N ASP A 126 -3.96 4.18 -4.75
CA ASP A 126 -4.19 3.31 -5.91
C ASP A 126 -3.39 3.74 -7.14
N ASN A 127 -3.32 5.04 -7.40
CA ASN A 127 -2.56 5.58 -8.53
C ASN A 127 -1.06 5.31 -8.39
N ARG A 128 -0.50 5.40 -7.18
CA ARG A 128 0.94 5.17 -6.96
C ARG A 128 1.31 3.70 -7.16
N VAL A 129 0.50 2.77 -6.67
CA VAL A 129 0.76 1.33 -6.81
C VAL A 129 0.58 0.89 -8.27
N ARG A 130 -0.48 1.34 -8.95
CA ARG A 130 -0.68 1.07 -10.39
C ARG A 130 0.43 1.65 -11.26
N THR A 131 0.88 2.87 -10.99
CA THR A 131 2.00 3.50 -11.70
C THR A 131 3.29 2.71 -11.50
N ASN A 132 3.59 2.27 -10.26
CA ASN A 132 4.77 1.46 -9.98
C ASN A 132 4.74 0.10 -10.69
N PHE A 133 3.57 -0.54 -10.77
CA PHE A 133 3.41 -1.80 -11.52
C PHE A 133 3.66 -1.59 -13.02
N MET A 134 3.10 -0.53 -13.62
CA MET A 134 3.35 -0.19 -15.02
C MET A 134 4.83 0.09 -15.30
N VAL A 135 5.50 0.87 -14.43
CA VAL A 135 6.92 1.20 -14.57
C VAL A 135 7.79 -0.06 -14.43
N ALA A 136 7.50 -0.94 -13.47
CA ALA A 136 8.23 -2.20 -13.31
C ALA A 136 8.05 -3.12 -14.54
N GLY A 137 6.84 -3.18 -15.10
CA GLY A 137 6.55 -3.86 -16.36
C GLY A 137 7.39 -3.34 -17.53
N LEU A 138 7.48 -2.02 -17.69
CA LEU A 138 8.30 -1.39 -18.74
C LEU A 138 9.80 -1.67 -18.57
N ILE A 139 10.32 -1.65 -17.34
CA ILE A 139 11.73 -1.99 -17.05
C ILE A 139 12.01 -3.45 -17.43
N SER A 140 11.10 -4.38 -17.08
CA SER A 140 11.23 -5.78 -17.45
C SER A 140 11.22 -5.98 -18.98
N LEU A 141 10.32 -5.29 -19.69
CA LEU A 141 10.25 -5.34 -21.15
C LEU A 141 11.54 -4.82 -21.79
N PHE A 142 12.07 -3.70 -21.29
CA PHE A 142 13.33 -3.12 -21.76
C PHE A 142 14.52 -4.07 -21.57
N GLY A 143 14.63 -4.71 -20.40
CA GLY A 143 15.65 -5.73 -20.14
C GLY A 143 15.56 -6.92 -21.11
N GLY A 144 14.34 -7.41 -21.38
CA GLY A 144 14.11 -8.49 -22.34
C GLY A 144 14.50 -8.13 -23.77
N VAL A 145 14.13 -6.93 -24.23
CA VAL A 145 14.48 -6.42 -25.57
C VAL A 145 16.01 -6.26 -25.72
N MET A 146 16.69 -5.73 -24.70
CA MET A 146 18.15 -5.62 -24.67
C MET A 146 18.84 -6.97 -24.84
N ILE A 147 18.39 -8.01 -24.10
CA ILE A 147 18.93 -9.37 -24.21
C ILE A 147 18.72 -9.90 -25.64
N PHE A 148 17.51 -9.76 -26.18
CA PHE A 148 17.14 -10.27 -27.50
C PHE A 148 17.95 -9.62 -28.63
N ILE A 149 18.07 -8.30 -28.62
CA ILE A 149 18.84 -7.55 -29.62
C ILE A 149 20.33 -7.90 -29.53
N THR A 150 20.88 -7.93 -28.31
CA THR A 150 22.30 -8.25 -28.09
C THR A 150 22.63 -9.68 -28.52
N TRP A 151 21.75 -10.63 -28.22
CA TRP A 151 21.87 -12.02 -28.69
C TRP A 151 21.80 -12.13 -30.21
N ARG A 152 20.83 -11.43 -30.85
CA ARG A 152 20.68 -11.42 -32.31
C ARG A 152 21.90 -10.81 -33.01
N MET A 153 22.45 -9.72 -32.48
CA MET A 153 23.68 -9.10 -32.98
C MET A 153 24.90 -10.02 -32.81
N ARG A 154 25.05 -10.66 -31.64
CA ARG A 154 26.11 -11.65 -31.40
C ARG A 154 26.03 -12.82 -32.39
N ARG A 155 24.83 -13.34 -32.66
CA ARG A 155 24.62 -14.44 -33.60
C ARG A 155 24.97 -14.04 -35.04
N ARG A 156 24.55 -12.85 -35.48
CA ARG A 156 24.93 -12.31 -36.80
C ARG A 156 26.43 -12.06 -36.93
N TYR A 157 27.08 -11.55 -35.88
CA TYR A 157 28.53 -11.33 -35.90
C TYR A 157 29.30 -12.65 -36.01
N ILE A 158 28.88 -13.70 -35.29
CA ILE A 158 29.50 -15.04 -35.40
C ILE A 158 29.32 -15.62 -36.81
N LEU A 159 28.10 -15.54 -37.37
CA LEU A 159 27.79 -16.05 -38.71
C LEU A 159 28.53 -15.31 -39.84
N ASN A 160 28.75 -14.00 -39.70
CA ASN A 160 29.50 -13.20 -40.68
C ASN A 160 31.03 -13.26 -40.48
N SER A 161 31.51 -13.94 -39.44
CA SER A 161 32.94 -14.12 -39.14
C SER A 161 33.46 -15.53 -39.42
N MET A 162 32.58 -16.41 -39.92
CA MET A 162 32.90 -17.70 -40.53
C MET A 162 32.95 -17.53 -42.04
#